data_AF-A0A8S8XQZ2-F1
#
_entry.id   AF-A0A8S8XQZ2-F1
#
_cell.length_a   1.000
_cell.length_b   1.000
_cell.length_c   1.000
_cell.angle_alpha   90.00
_cell.angle_beta   90.00
_cell.angle_gamma   90.00
#
_symmetry.space_group_name_H-M   'P 1'
#
loop_
_entity.id
_entity.type
_entity.pdbx_description
1 polymer ?
#
loop_
_entity_poly.entity_id
_entity_poly.type
_entity_poly.pdbx_seq_one_letter_code
_entity_poly.pdbx_strand_id
1 'polypeptide(L)' 'MVTRIRRYVETDTGHRVPNHKSKCRHMHGHRYRFEAEIEGDVVQENWCFRRRHVDGLFRC' A
#
# COMPACT_ATOMS: atom_id res chain seq x y z
N MET A 1 -16.23 -4.90 21.52
CA MET A 1 -16.06 -6.21 20.84
C MET A 1 -15.05 -5.95 19.77
N VAL A 2 -13.85 -6.51 19.90
CA VAL A 2 -12.74 -6.16 18.99
C VAL A 2 -13.04 -6.70 17.60
N THR A 3 -13.06 -5.81 16.61
CA THR A 3 -13.21 -6.13 15.19
C THR A 3 -11.83 -6.18 14.55
N ARG A 4 -11.61 -7.16 13.68
CA ARG A 4 -10.38 -7.30 12.92
C ARG A 4 -10.63 -7.13 11.43
N ILE A 5 -9.93 -6.20 10.80
CA ILE A 5 -10.05 -5.91 9.37
C ILE A 5 -8.70 -6.16 8.71
N ARG A 6 -8.73 -6.91 7.60
CA ARG A 6 -7.54 -7.25 6.83
C ARG A 6 -7.77 -6.89 5.38
N ARG A 7 -6.86 -6.13 4.80
CA ARG A 7 -6.91 -5.71 3.39
C ARG A 7 -5.55 -5.87 2.75
N TYR A 8 -5.55 -5.97 1.44
CA TYR A 8 -4.31 -6.04 0.67
C TYR A 8 -4.35 -5.11 -0.52
N VAL A 9 -3.17 -4.65 -0.91
CA VAL A 9 -2.92 -3.87 -2.12
C VAL A 9 -1.84 -4.59 -2.91
N GLU A 10 -2.03 -4.70 -4.22
CA GLU A 10 -1.03 -5.27 -5.12
C GLU A 10 -0.35 -4.16 -5.92
N THR A 11 0.96 -4.29 -6.14
CA THR A 11 1.71 -3.40 -7.03
C THR A 11 2.61 -4.20 -7.94
N ASP A 12 2.61 -3.86 -9.23
CA ASP A 12 3.62 -4.32 -10.16
C ASP A 12 4.84 -3.39 -10.05
N THR A 13 5.98 -3.91 -9.61
CA THR A 13 7.15 -3.07 -9.30
C THR A 13 8.44 -3.70 -9.75
N GLY A 14 9.24 -2.90 -10.48
CA GLY A 14 10.60 -3.24 -10.89
C GLY A 14 11.62 -2.92 -9.80
N HIS A 15 12.55 -3.84 -9.56
CA HIS A 15 13.65 -3.66 -8.61
C HIS A 15 14.88 -4.49 -8.98
N ARG A 16 15.95 -4.35 -8.19
CA ARG A 16 17.09 -5.28 -8.19
C ARG A 16 17.59 -5.44 -6.77
N VAL A 17 18.21 -6.58 -6.47
CA VAL A 17 18.82 -6.86 -5.17
C VAL A 17 20.34 -6.76 -5.32
N PRO A 18 20.97 -5.65 -4.88
CA PRO A 18 22.42 -5.50 -4.98
C PRO A 18 23.14 -6.65 -4.25
N ASN A 19 24.29 -7.07 -4.76
CA ASN A 19 25.12 -8.14 -4.18
C ASN A 19 24.46 -9.53 -4.09
N HIS A 20 23.34 -9.76 -4.79
CA HIS A 20 22.71 -11.07 -4.83
C HIS A 20 23.49 -12.06 -5.72
N LYS A 21 23.71 -13.29 -5.23
CA LYS A 21 24.54 -14.31 -5.92
C LYS A 21 23.91 -14.84 -7.23
N SER A 22 22.60 -14.69 -7.39
CA SER A 22 21.83 -15.20 -8.54
C SER A 22 21.30 -14.07 -9.45
N LYS A 23 20.31 -14.37 -10.29
CA LYS A 23 19.74 -13.49 -11.32
C LYS A 23 19.11 -12.21 -10.77
N CYS A 24 18.65 -12.20 -9.52
CA CYS A 24 17.99 -11.04 -8.88
C CYS A 24 18.88 -9.79 -8.73
N ARG A 25 20.19 -9.88 -8.99
CA ARG A 25 21.09 -8.71 -9.04
C ARG A 25 20.81 -7.77 -10.22
N HIS A 26 20.16 -8.27 -11.26
CA HIS A 26 19.76 -7.47 -12.42
C HIS A 26 18.36 -6.87 -12.19
N MET A 27 18.01 -5.83 -12.95
CA MET A 27 16.66 -5.25 -12.92
C MET A 27 15.62 -6.30 -13.36
N HIS A 28 14.60 -6.51 -12.55
CA HIS A 28 13.50 -7.43 -12.80
C HIS A 28 12.25 -6.95 -12.05
N GLY A 29 11.08 -7.51 -12.33
CA GLY A 29 9.82 -7.12 -11.69
C GLY A 29 9.21 -8.22 -10.83
N HIS A 30 8.38 -7.81 -9.88
CA HIS A 30 7.47 -8.70 -9.14
C HIS A 30 6.12 -8.02 -9.00
N ARG A 31 5.07 -8.84 -8.84
CA ARG A 31 3.79 -8.39 -8.30
C ARG A 31 3.84 -8.52 -6.78
N TYR A 32 4.09 -7.41 -6.10
CA TYR A 32 4.07 -7.37 -4.65
C TYR A 32 2.64 -7.35 -4.13
N ARG A 33 2.45 -7.93 -2.95
CA ARG A 33 1.21 -7.86 -2.19
C ARG A 33 1.50 -7.35 -0.81
N PHE A 34 0.98 -6.18 -0.49
CA PHE A 34 1.06 -5.57 0.83
C PHE A 34 -0.22 -5.93 1.58
N GLU A 35 -0.12 -6.69 2.67
CA GLU A 35 -1.25 -6.99 3.53
C GLU A 35 -1.17 -6.11 4.79
N ALA A 36 -2.27 -5.43 5.10
CA ALA A 36 -2.43 -4.65 6.31
C ALA A 36 -3.57 -5.22 7.14
N GLU A 37 -3.33 -5.35 8.44
CA GLU A 37 -4.29 -5.82 9.41
C GLU A 37 -4.42 -4.81 10.54
N ILE A 38 -5.67 -4.53 10.92
CA ILE A 38 -6.00 -3.64 12.02
C ILE A 38 -7.03 -4.31 12.93
N GLU A 39 -6.86 -4.09 14.24
CA GLU A 39 -7.74 -4.57 15.29
C GLU A 39 -8.22 -3.39 16.14
N GLY A 40 -9.50 -3.36 16.48
CA GLY A 40 -10.06 -2.30 17.33
C GLY A 40 -11.59 -2.33 17.39
N ASP A 41 -12.16 -1.47 18.21
CA ASP A 41 -13.61 -1.26 18.21
C ASP A 41 -14.04 -0.42 17.00
N VAL A 42 -15.26 -0.67 16.52
CA VAL A 42 -15.83 0.10 15.41
C VAL A 42 -16.19 1.50 15.91
N VAL A 43 -15.56 2.52 15.35
CA VAL A 43 -15.86 3.92 15.65
C VAL A 43 -17.07 4.35 14.82
N GLN A 44 -18.18 4.74 15.48
CA GLN A 44 -19.40 5.24 14.84
C GLN A 44 -19.41 6.76 14.69
N GLU A 45 -18.28 7.35 14.31
CA GLU A 45 -18.16 8.78 14.11
C GLU A 45 -18.33 9.11 12.63
N ASN A 46 -19.12 10.14 12.31
CA ASN A 46 -19.37 10.62 10.96
C ASN A 46 -18.11 11.31 10.41
N TRP A 47 -17.17 10.48 9.95
CA TRP A 47 -15.94 10.88 9.28
C TRP A 47 -16.25 11.56 7.94
N CYS A 48 -16.44 12.88 7.97
CA CYS A 48 -16.47 13.70 6.76
C CYS A 48 -15.03 13.91 6.29
N PHE A 49 -14.55 13.07 5.38
CA PHE A 49 -13.34 13.35 4.60
C PHE A 49 -13.67 14.52 3.66
N ARG A 50 -13.73 15.75 4.17
CA ARG A 50 -13.74 16.92 3.30
C ARG A 50 -12.46 16.82 2.50
N ARG A 51 -12.62 16.67 1.19
CA ARG A 51 -11.59 16.86 0.17
C ARG A 51 -11.10 18.30 0.33
N ARG A 52 -10.24 18.57 1.32
CA ARG A 52 -9.57 19.84 1.46
C ARG A 52 -8.66 19.95 0.24
N HIS A 53 -9.09 20.78 -0.72
CA HIS A 53 -8.29 21.41 -1.76
C HIS A 53 -7.11 20.55 -2.25
N VAL A 54 -7.36 19.71 -3.25
CA VAL A 54 -6.31 19.31 -4.19
C VAL A 54 -6.65 20.02 -5.51
N ASP A 55 -6.74 21.34 -5.45
CA ASP A 55 -6.70 22.16 -6.65
C ASP A 55 -5.23 22.29 -7.05
N GLY A 56 -4.83 21.51 -8.06
CA GLY A 56 -3.84 22.01 -9.02
C GLY A 56 -2.41 21.49 -8.98
N LEU A 57 -2.10 20.28 -8.51
CA LEU A 57 -0.72 19.78 -8.69
C LEU A 57 -0.54 18.25 -8.82
N PHE A 58 -1.38 17.58 -9.61
CA PHE A 58 -0.99 16.29 -10.22
C PHE A 58 -1.53 16.21 -11.64
N ARG A 59 -0.85 16.91 -12.54
CA ARG A 59 -0.65 16.47 -13.92
C ARG A 59 0.77 15.92 -13.99
N CYS A 60 0.90 14.61 -14.02
CA CYS A 60 1.87 13.88 -14.82
C CYS A 60 1.39 12.43 -14.93
#